data_AF-A0A8D2LEH0-F1
#
_entry.id   AF-A0A8D2LEH0-F1
#
_cell.length_a   1.000
_cell.length_b   1.000
_cell.length_c   1.000
_cell.angle_alpha   90.00
_cell.angle_beta   90.00
_cell.angle_gamma   90.00
#
_symmetry.space_group_name_H-M   'P 1'
#
loop_
_entity.id
_entity.type
_entity.pdbx_description
1 polymer ?
#
loop_
_entity_poly.entity_id
_entity_poly.type
_entity_poly.pdbx_seq_one_letter_code
_entity_poly.pdbx_strand_id
1 'polypeptide(L)'
;HSYCIGTLQDITSLGEHAGPPSSPATCSSLAPATYMKRFSLHSRVFFSSSALSKGTDLEKAVATAALVYDNAADTNGKLSKSDAKNLLQTQFMHFMQGQETKPKYQEIISALDENKNDQLDFEDFMVQLLSLTLMSDLWKEIQNVKKTK
;
A
#
# COMPACT_ATOMS: atom_id res chain seq x y z
N HIS A 1 -2.02 -17.08 -49.21
CA HIS A 1 -1.12 -16.09 -49.82
C HIS A 1 -0.21 -15.56 -48.73
N SER A 2 1.01 -16.09 -48.70
CA SER A 2 2.10 -15.72 -47.81
C SER A 2 2.97 -14.68 -48.55
N TYR A 3 3.50 -13.69 -47.85
CA TYR A 3 4.54 -12.82 -48.40
C TYR A 3 5.76 -12.85 -47.48
N CYS A 4 6.82 -13.49 -47.97
CA CYS A 4 8.20 -13.39 -47.49
C CYS A 4 9.02 -12.72 -48.58
N ILE A 5 9.68 -11.58 -48.31
CA ILE A 5 10.87 -11.06 -49.03
C ILE A 5 11.56 -10.08 -48.05
N GLY A 6 12.86 -10.05 -47.75
CA GLY A 6 14.07 -10.72 -48.25
C GLY A 6 15.22 -10.39 -47.26
N THR A 7 16.52 -10.52 -47.50
CA THR A 7 17.39 -11.12 -48.52
C THR A 7 18.76 -11.27 -47.82
N LEU A 8 19.50 -12.35 -48.09
CA LEU A 8 20.79 -12.70 -47.47
C LEU A 8 21.95 -12.42 -48.46
N GLN A 9 23.04 -11.81 -47.99
CA GLN A 9 24.39 -11.80 -48.60
C GLN A 9 25.37 -11.82 -47.41
N ASP A 10 25.90 -12.97 -47.02
CA ASP A 10 27.16 -13.62 -47.46
C ASP A 10 28.43 -12.77 -47.24
N ILE A 11 29.26 -13.20 -46.27
CA ILE A 11 30.72 -13.07 -46.29
C ILE A 11 31.36 -14.20 -45.47
N THR A 12 31.75 -15.23 -46.21
CA THR A 12 33.04 -15.96 -46.21
C THR A 12 33.80 -16.31 -44.90
N SER A 13 34.10 -17.61 -44.83
CA SER A 13 34.91 -18.42 -43.90
C SER A 13 36.43 -18.15 -43.89
N LEU A 14 37.09 -18.47 -42.75
CA LEU A 14 38.39 -19.15 -42.50
C LEU A 14 38.75 -18.84 -41.02
N GLY A 15 38.98 -19.72 -40.03
CA GLY A 15 39.44 -21.11 -39.93
C GLY A 15 40.57 -21.11 -38.88
N GLU A 16 40.41 -21.74 -37.69
CA GLU A 16 41.46 -22.50 -36.96
C GLU A 16 41.02 -23.02 -35.57
N HIS A 17 41.68 -24.12 -35.19
CA HIS A 17 41.46 -25.14 -34.16
C HIS A 17 41.60 -24.71 -32.68
N ALA A 18 40.82 -25.29 -31.75
CA ALA A 18 41.28 -26.16 -30.63
C ALA A 18 40.39 -26.19 -29.36
N GLY A 19 39.91 -27.39 -28.96
CA GLY A 19 39.71 -27.84 -27.55
C GLY A 19 38.31 -27.76 -26.88
N PRO A 20 37.79 -28.86 -26.27
CA PRO A 20 36.66 -28.87 -25.29
C PRO A 20 37.19 -29.10 -23.84
N PRO A 21 36.40 -29.30 -22.74
CA PRO A 21 34.95 -29.47 -22.57
C PRO A 21 34.29 -28.76 -21.33
N SER A 22 32.99 -29.05 -21.12
CA SER A 22 32.25 -29.16 -19.83
C SER A 22 31.55 -27.93 -19.18
N SER A 23 30.26 -28.15 -18.86
CA SER A 23 29.20 -27.36 -18.18
C SER A 23 29.60 -26.72 -16.83
N PRO A 24 28.72 -26.01 -16.04
CA PRO A 24 27.32 -25.58 -16.23
C PRO A 24 27.05 -24.09 -15.90
N ALA A 25 25.93 -23.50 -16.31
CA ALA A 25 25.45 -22.25 -15.67
C ALA A 25 23.93 -22.10 -15.75
N THR A 26 23.33 -22.35 -14.59
CA THR A 26 22.02 -21.93 -14.09
C THR A 26 21.49 -20.65 -14.76
N CYS A 27 20.36 -20.74 -15.47
CA CYS A 27 19.63 -19.55 -15.89
C CYS A 27 18.78 -19.09 -14.69
N SER A 28 19.30 -18.09 -13.99
CA SER A 28 18.62 -17.42 -12.88
C SER A 28 17.28 -16.87 -13.32
N SER A 29 16.23 -17.32 -12.64
CA SER A 29 14.91 -16.71 -12.60
C SER A 29 15.02 -15.23 -12.22
N LEU A 30 14.83 -14.33 -13.20
CA LEU A 30 14.49 -12.93 -12.94
C LEU A 30 12.98 -12.78 -12.97
N ALA A 31 12.36 -12.88 -11.80
CA ALA A 31 11.04 -12.32 -11.58
C ALA A 31 11.14 -10.78 -11.68
N PRO A 32 10.23 -10.09 -12.38
CA PRO A 32 10.24 -8.64 -12.40
C PRO A 32 9.84 -8.13 -11.02
N ALA A 33 10.71 -7.29 -10.45
CA ALA A 33 10.49 -6.58 -9.21
C ALA A 33 9.14 -5.85 -9.26
N THR A 34 8.27 -6.17 -8.31
CA THR A 34 7.05 -5.41 -8.04
C THR A 34 7.44 -3.96 -7.81
N TYR A 35 7.06 -3.11 -8.75
CA TYR A 35 7.10 -1.66 -8.61
C TYR A 35 6.23 -1.27 -7.41
N MET A 36 6.87 -1.10 -6.25
CA MET A 36 6.29 -0.40 -5.11
C MET A 36 6.07 1.02 -5.59
N LYS A 37 4.83 1.30 -5.99
CA LYS A 37 4.34 2.63 -6.29
C LYS A 37 4.45 3.41 -4.98
N ARG A 38 5.62 4.02 -4.76
CA ARG A 38 5.82 5.00 -3.69
C ARG A 38 4.71 6.02 -3.92
N PHE A 39 3.71 6.03 -3.06
CA PHE A 39 2.73 7.10 -3.04
C PHE A 39 3.52 8.38 -2.80
N SER A 40 3.82 9.10 -3.89
CA SER A 40 4.30 10.46 -3.80
C SER A 40 3.17 11.25 -3.17
N LEU A 41 3.17 11.36 -1.84
CA LEU A 41 2.38 12.29 -1.03
C LEU A 41 2.80 13.76 -1.31
N HIS A 42 3.29 14.05 -2.51
CA HIS A 42 3.47 15.41 -2.95
C HIS A 42 2.11 15.93 -3.41
N SER A 43 1.45 16.61 -2.47
CA SER A 43 0.59 17.76 -2.75
C SER A 43 -0.63 17.46 -3.66
N ARG A 44 -1.58 16.67 -3.16
CA ARG A 44 -2.99 16.95 -3.48
C ARG A 44 -3.62 17.70 -2.31
N VAL A 45 -3.55 19.04 -2.45
CA VAL A 45 -4.35 20.08 -1.79
C VAL A 45 -4.69 19.86 -0.31
N PHE A 46 -3.90 20.52 0.54
CA PHE A 46 -4.37 21.08 1.81
C PHE A 46 -5.64 21.90 1.54
N PHE A 47 -6.80 21.37 1.89
CA PHE A 47 -8.07 22.05 1.66
C PHE A 47 -8.19 23.28 2.57
N SER A 48 -8.29 24.46 1.96
CA SER A 48 -8.91 25.64 2.58
C SER A 48 -10.44 25.45 2.61
N SER A 49 -10.93 24.36 3.21
CA SER A 49 -12.36 24.21 3.43
C SER A 49 -12.75 25.09 4.62
N SER A 50 -13.43 26.19 4.34
CA SER A 50 -13.97 27.09 5.35
C SER A 50 -14.90 26.38 6.35
N ALA A 51 -15.46 25.22 5.97
CA ALA A 51 -16.21 24.34 6.86
C ALA A 51 -15.34 23.72 7.97
N LEU A 52 -14.09 23.35 7.68
CA LEU A 52 -13.17 22.83 8.69
C LEU A 52 -12.70 23.92 9.65
N SER A 53 -12.59 25.17 9.19
CA SER A 53 -12.11 26.27 10.03
C SER A 53 -13.00 26.56 11.24
N LYS A 54 -14.31 26.31 11.11
CA LYS A 54 -15.32 26.57 12.15
C LYS A 54 -15.71 25.33 12.96
N GLY A 55 -15.28 24.13 12.53
CA GLY A 55 -15.62 22.88 13.20
C GLY A 55 -14.94 22.70 14.54
N THR A 56 -15.56 21.91 15.41
CA THR A 56 -14.95 21.36 16.62
C THR A 56 -13.77 20.43 16.26
N ASP A 57 -12.90 20.14 17.23
CA ASP A 57 -11.73 19.30 16.99
C ASP A 57 -12.10 17.90 16.50
N LEU A 58 -13.23 17.34 16.98
CA LEU A 58 -13.71 16.04 16.52
C LEU A 58 -14.22 16.09 15.08
N GLU A 59 -15.00 17.10 14.72
CA GLU A 59 -15.47 17.29 13.33
C GLU A 59 -14.29 17.45 12.38
N LYS A 60 -13.28 18.23 12.78
CA LYS A 60 -12.03 18.38 12.03
C LYS A 60 -11.29 17.06 11.87
N ALA A 61 -11.19 16.26 12.92
CA ALA A 61 -10.52 14.95 12.87
C ALA A 61 -11.25 13.97 11.93
N VAL A 62 -12.58 13.88 12.03
CA VAL A 62 -13.40 13.01 11.15
C VAL A 62 -13.31 13.46 9.71
N ALA A 63 -13.39 14.77 9.44
CA ALA A 63 -13.26 15.27 8.09
C ALA A 63 -11.84 15.11 7.51
N THR A 64 -10.82 15.16 8.37
CA THR A 64 -9.45 14.81 7.98
C THR A 64 -9.35 13.33 7.59
N ALA A 65 -9.98 12.43 8.35
CA ALA A 65 -10.04 11.01 8.00
C ALA A 65 -10.75 10.77 6.66
N ALA A 66 -11.87 11.45 6.41
CA ALA A 66 -12.59 11.40 5.14
C ALA A 66 -11.73 11.88 3.97
N LEU A 67 -10.99 12.99 4.15
CA LEU A 67 -10.09 13.51 3.12
C LEU A 67 -8.91 12.57 2.85
N VAL A 68 -8.34 11.94 3.88
CA VAL A 68 -7.26 10.97 3.74
C VAL A 68 -7.74 9.74 2.95
N TYR A 69 -8.96 9.27 3.19
CA TYR A 69 -9.59 8.21 2.42
C TYR A 69 -9.81 8.61 0.95
N ASP A 70 -10.45 9.77 0.71
CA ASP A 70 -10.76 10.26 -0.64
C ASP A 70 -9.50 10.42 -1.50
N ASN A 71 -8.40 10.87 -0.91
CA ASN A 71 -7.12 11.00 -1.60
C ASN A 71 -6.47 9.66 -2.01
N ALA A 72 -6.82 8.57 -1.32
CA ALA A 72 -6.31 7.22 -1.58
C ALA A 72 -7.27 6.38 -2.43
N ALA A 73 -8.56 6.75 -2.48
CA ALA A 73 -9.58 6.06 -3.23
C ALA A 73 -9.36 6.14 -4.75
N ASP A 74 -9.92 5.17 -5.46
CA ASP A 74 -9.93 5.11 -6.91
C ASP A 74 -10.99 6.08 -7.50
N THR A 75 -11.11 6.08 -8.84
CA THR A 75 -12.09 6.91 -9.55
C THR A 75 -13.54 6.61 -9.21
N ASN A 76 -13.80 5.47 -8.57
CA ASN A 76 -15.13 5.03 -8.16
C ASN A 76 -15.39 5.37 -6.68
N GLY A 77 -14.46 6.07 -6.03
CA GLY A 77 -14.55 6.44 -4.62
C GLY A 77 -14.36 5.25 -3.68
N LYS A 78 -13.66 4.19 -4.12
CA LYS A 78 -13.41 2.99 -3.33
C LYS A 78 -11.92 2.75 -3.11
N LEU A 79 -11.58 2.05 -2.03
CA LEU A 79 -10.20 1.77 -1.66
C LEU A 79 -9.95 0.27 -1.68
N SER A 80 -8.89 -0.19 -2.36
CA SER A 80 -8.53 -1.61 -2.30
C SER A 80 -8.10 -1.99 -0.88
N LYS A 81 -8.35 -3.22 -0.43
CA LYS A 81 -7.88 -3.68 0.89
C LYS A 81 -6.37 -3.54 1.06
N SER A 82 -5.58 -3.79 0.00
CA SER A 82 -4.13 -3.54 0.03
C SER A 82 -3.77 -2.09 0.26
N ASP A 83 -4.47 -1.16 -0.41
CA ASP A 83 -4.22 0.28 -0.24
C ASP A 83 -4.71 0.77 1.12
N ALA A 84 -5.84 0.25 1.61
CA ALA A 84 -6.34 0.51 2.96
C ALA A 84 -5.33 0.08 4.03
N LYS A 85 -4.74 -1.12 3.90
CA LYS A 85 -3.67 -1.59 4.79
C LYS A 85 -2.47 -0.65 4.75
N ASN A 86 -1.99 -0.28 3.56
CA ASN A 86 -0.85 0.63 3.41
C ASN A 86 -1.15 2.02 4.01
N LEU A 87 -2.37 2.52 3.81
CA LEU A 87 -2.82 3.81 4.32
C LEU A 87 -2.86 3.82 5.85
N LEU A 88 -3.44 2.79 6.45
CA LEU A 88 -3.45 2.60 7.90
C LEU A 88 -2.02 2.49 8.43
N GLN A 89 -1.18 1.66 7.80
CA GLN A 89 0.23 1.51 8.17
C GLN A 89 1.02 2.82 8.16
N THR A 90 0.72 3.70 7.22
CA THR A 90 1.40 4.99 7.06
C THR A 90 0.85 6.05 8.02
N GLN A 91 -0.48 6.19 8.12
CA GLN A 91 -1.13 7.26 8.88
C GLN A 91 -1.21 6.94 10.39
N PHE A 92 -1.30 5.65 10.75
CA PHE A 92 -1.48 5.18 12.12
C PHE A 92 -0.25 4.47 12.69
N MET A 93 0.94 4.65 12.09
CA MET A 93 2.17 3.96 12.50
C MET A 93 2.38 3.95 14.03
N HIS A 94 2.28 5.13 14.67
CA HIS A 94 2.47 5.27 16.11
C HIS A 94 1.40 4.54 16.95
N PHE A 95 0.18 4.43 16.43
CA PHE A 95 -0.90 3.69 17.11
C PHE A 95 -0.74 2.18 17.01
N MET A 96 -0.10 1.68 15.95
CA MET A 96 0.10 0.23 15.77
C MET A 96 1.41 -0.27 16.37
N GLN A 97 2.38 0.61 16.58
CA GLN A 97 3.68 0.24 17.12
C GLN A 97 3.53 -0.41 18.50
N GLY A 98 4.05 -1.64 18.65
CA GLY A 98 3.96 -2.42 19.89
C GLY A 98 2.61 -3.12 20.08
N GLN A 99 1.70 -3.03 19.12
CA GLN A 99 0.38 -3.67 19.14
C GLN A 99 0.33 -4.94 18.28
N GLU A 100 1.40 -5.27 17.55
CA GLU A 100 1.41 -6.27 16.49
C GLU A 100 1.15 -7.70 16.98
N THR A 101 1.38 -7.93 18.27
CA THR A 101 1.15 -9.21 18.95
C THR A 101 -0.28 -9.36 19.48
N LYS A 102 -1.09 -8.29 19.48
CA LYS A 102 -2.47 -8.35 19.97
C LYS A 102 -3.34 -9.16 18.99
N PRO A 103 -4.17 -10.11 19.45
CA PRO A 103 -5.01 -10.92 18.56
C PRO A 103 -5.89 -10.09 17.63
N LYS A 104 -6.48 -9.01 18.15
CA LYS A 104 -7.32 -8.10 17.37
C LYS A 104 -6.56 -7.34 16.27
N TYR A 105 -5.27 -7.05 16.47
CA TYR A 105 -4.43 -6.45 15.43
C TYR A 105 -4.29 -7.43 14.27
N GLN A 106 -3.92 -8.68 14.60
CA GLN A 106 -3.70 -9.73 13.62
C GLN A 106 -4.97 -10.04 12.84
N GLU A 107 -6.12 -10.06 13.50
CA GLU A 107 -7.43 -10.21 12.85
C GLU A 107 -7.69 -9.09 11.84
N ILE A 108 -7.53 -7.82 12.24
CA ILE A 108 -7.75 -6.66 11.35
C ILE A 108 -6.80 -6.70 10.15
N ILE A 109 -5.50 -6.92 10.39
CA ILE A 109 -4.51 -6.97 9.31
C ILE A 109 -4.74 -8.17 8.39
N SER A 110 -5.13 -9.32 8.93
CA SER A 110 -5.45 -10.52 8.13
C SER A 110 -6.66 -10.29 7.25
N ALA A 111 -7.74 -9.69 7.78
CA ALA A 111 -8.93 -9.35 7.00
C ALA A 111 -8.63 -8.40 5.82
N LEU A 112 -7.61 -7.55 5.97
CA LEU A 112 -7.10 -6.66 4.90
C LEU A 112 -6.11 -7.35 3.95
N ASP A 113 -5.43 -8.41 4.38
CA ASP A 113 -4.56 -9.22 3.52
C ASP A 113 -5.34 -10.27 2.72
N GLU A 114 -6.50 -10.70 3.20
CA GLU A 114 -7.42 -11.59 2.50
C GLU A 114 -8.12 -10.85 1.35
N ASN A 115 -8.05 -11.43 0.15
CA ASN A 115 -8.63 -10.86 -1.07
C ASN A 115 -8.24 -9.39 -1.29
N LYS A 116 -6.94 -9.11 -1.41
CA LYS A 116 -6.36 -7.75 -1.43
C LYS A 116 -6.97 -6.76 -2.43
N ASN A 117 -7.57 -7.28 -3.50
CA ASN A 117 -8.21 -6.48 -4.55
C ASN A 117 -9.67 -6.15 -4.25
N ASP A 118 -10.27 -6.75 -3.21
CA ASP A 118 -11.60 -6.38 -2.74
C ASP A 118 -11.60 -4.89 -2.37
N GLN A 119 -12.72 -4.26 -2.66
CA GLN A 119 -12.89 -2.83 -2.49
C GLN A 119 -13.67 -2.53 -1.21
N LEU A 120 -13.14 -1.62 -0.41
CA LEU A 120 -13.78 -1.05 0.76
C LEU A 120 -14.40 0.30 0.39
N ASP A 121 -15.63 0.52 0.80
CA ASP A 121 -16.19 1.88 0.82
C ASP A 121 -15.69 2.66 2.06
N PHE A 122 -16.17 3.90 2.22
CA PHE A 122 -15.75 4.74 3.31
C PHE A 122 -16.22 4.22 4.68
N GLU A 123 -17.41 3.61 4.74
CA GLU A 123 -17.95 3.05 5.99
C GLU A 123 -17.09 1.88 6.46
N ASP A 124 -16.81 0.94 5.55
CA ASP A 124 -15.94 -0.21 5.82
C ASP A 124 -14.54 0.22 6.31
N PHE A 125 -13.96 1.22 5.65
CA PHE A 125 -12.67 1.77 6.06
C PHE A 125 -12.72 2.39 7.47
N MET A 126 -13.76 3.17 7.78
CA MET A 126 -13.91 3.80 9.09
C MET A 126 -14.09 2.77 10.22
N VAL A 127 -14.76 1.65 9.96
CA VAL A 127 -14.86 0.54 10.92
C VAL A 127 -13.48 -0.02 11.26
N GLN A 128 -12.61 -0.21 10.26
CA GLN A 128 -11.25 -0.70 10.49
C GLN A 128 -10.39 0.34 11.23
N LEU A 129 -10.49 1.60 10.83
CA LEU A 129 -9.80 2.74 11.46
C LEU A 129 -10.13 2.84 12.96
N LEU A 130 -11.42 2.81 13.30
CA LEU A 130 -11.88 2.88 14.69
C LEU A 130 -11.50 1.63 15.47
N SER A 131 -11.56 0.44 14.85
CA SER A 131 -11.16 -0.81 15.48
C SER A 131 -9.68 -0.82 15.88
N LEU A 132 -8.79 -0.33 15.01
CA LEU A 132 -7.37 -0.15 15.33
C LEU A 132 -7.17 0.87 16.45
N THR A 133 -7.88 1.99 16.40
CA THR A 133 -7.83 3.04 17.43
C THR A 133 -8.22 2.50 18.81
N LEU A 134 -9.31 1.72 18.89
CA LEU A 134 -9.80 1.14 20.14
C LEU A 134 -8.90 0.02 20.68
N MET A 135 -8.20 -0.69 19.80
CA MET A 135 -7.22 -1.69 20.18
C MET A 135 -5.95 -1.07 20.78
N SER A 136 -5.57 0.12 20.28
CA SER A 136 -4.44 0.87 20.81
C SER A 136 -4.62 1.19 22.29
N ASP A 137 -3.51 1.43 22.99
CA ASP A 137 -3.56 1.77 24.41
C ASP A 137 -3.98 3.24 24.69
N LEU A 138 -4.36 4.00 23.65
CA LEU A 138 -4.78 5.40 23.72
C LEU A 138 -5.83 5.66 24.82
N TRP A 139 -6.88 4.83 24.88
CA TRP A 139 -7.93 5.03 25.88
C TRP A 139 -7.39 4.87 27.30
N LYS A 140 -6.51 3.89 27.53
CA LYS A 140 -5.86 3.67 28.83
C LYS A 140 -4.94 4.83 29.17
N GLU A 141 -4.18 5.34 28.21
CA GLU A 141 -3.30 6.50 28.38
C GLU A 141 -4.09 7.74 28.82
N ILE A 142 -5.20 8.05 28.14
CA ILE A 142 -6.09 9.16 28.51
C ILE A 142 -6.63 8.99 29.93
N GLN A 143 -7.06 7.78 30.30
CA GLN A 143 -7.56 7.49 31.64
C GLN A 143 -6.48 7.59 32.72
N ASN A 144 -5.25 7.19 32.41
CA ASN A 144 -4.12 7.26 33.34
C ASN A 144 -3.72 8.72 33.62
N VAL A 145 -3.71 9.59 32.60
CA VAL A 145 -3.45 11.02 32.80
C VAL A 145 -4.47 11.67 33.74
N LYS A 146 -5.75 11.26 33.66
CA LYS A 146 -6.80 11.77 34.55
C LYS A 146 -6.66 11.32 36.01
N LYS A 147 -6.01 10.17 36.26
CA LYS A 147 -5.83 9.64 37.62
C LYS A 147 -4.60 10.18 38.33
N THR A 148 -3.63 10.71 37.58
CA THR A 148 -2.37 11.24 38.10
C THR A 148 -2.44 12.75 38.39
N LYS A 149 -3.63 13.35 38.34
CA LYS A 149 -3.87 14.77 38.59
C LYS A 149 -4.91 14.92 39.70
#